data_AF-A0A6N7IEN7-F1
#
_entry.id   AF-A0A6N7IEN7-F1
#
_cell.length_a   1.000
_cell.length_b   1.000
_cell.length_c   1.000
_cell.angle_alpha   90.00
_cell.angle_beta   90.00
_cell.angle_gamma   90.00
#
_symmetry.space_group_name_H-M   'P 1'
#
loop_
_entity.id
_entity.type
_entity.pdbx_description
1 polymer ?
#
loop_
_entity_poly.entity_id
_entity_poly.type
_entity_poly.pdbx_seq_one_letter_code
_entity_poly.pdbx_strand_id
1 'polypeptide(L)'
;MTTPLSAAVKLDFRLQRRYGFFYAAAFVILLWIGVLRIVPEDLLGPAMPYILFGDVQFFYFFIAGAVFFEKGERTLFALLTTPLRFRDYLTAKLVSMSTLAFVTLAVIVLVDYGLGFRPLPLLAGVVFMTLLMILAGFITAPLYPSVSEWFMPSTLLLLVVNAPAIDYTGLWPHPLFYLIPTEAPYLLLGTAFGQVSLSPWQAVYAVGYPLLWIGLLCLLARWVFYRYVVTREGGQ
;
A
#
# COMPACT_ATOMS: atom_id res chain seq x y z
N MET A 1 25.68 12.38 -13.06
CA MET A 1 24.51 12.12 -13.94
C MET A 1 23.44 11.42 -13.11
N THR A 2 22.26 12.02 -12.94
CA THR A 2 21.13 11.35 -12.26
C THR A 2 20.53 10.31 -13.20
N THR A 3 20.36 9.07 -12.74
CA THR A 3 19.65 8.04 -13.53
C THR A 3 18.18 8.45 -13.73
N PRO A 4 17.52 8.03 -14.83
CA PRO A 4 16.11 8.35 -15.08
C PRO A 4 15.20 7.99 -13.89
N LEU A 5 15.44 6.84 -13.26
CA LEU A 5 14.72 6.42 -12.06
C LEU A 5 14.90 7.38 -10.88
N SER A 6 16.12 7.83 -10.60
CA SER A 6 16.36 8.77 -9.50
C SER A 6 15.67 10.12 -9.72
N ALA A 7 15.60 10.58 -10.96
CA ALA A 7 14.87 11.79 -11.32
C ALA A 7 13.35 11.58 -11.17
N ALA A 8 12.82 10.41 -11.56
CA ALA A 8 11.43 10.05 -11.40
C ALA A 8 11.01 9.96 -9.92
N VAL A 9 11.81 9.34 -9.05
CA VAL A 9 11.56 9.31 -7.61
C VAL A 9 11.53 10.72 -7.00
N LYS A 10 12.49 11.58 -7.37
CA LYS A 10 12.52 12.98 -6.92
C LYS A 10 11.33 13.79 -7.44
N LEU A 11 10.86 13.50 -8.66
CA LEU A 11 9.66 14.12 -9.20
C LEU A 11 8.43 13.65 -8.42
N ASP A 12 8.30 12.36 -8.17
CA ASP A 12 7.14 11.79 -7.48
C ASP A 12 7.02 12.35 -6.05
N PHE A 13 8.12 12.45 -5.28
CA PHE A 13 8.07 13.14 -3.98
C PHE A 13 7.63 14.61 -4.05
N ARG A 14 8.02 15.33 -5.12
CA ARG A 14 7.56 16.71 -5.33
C ARG A 14 6.05 16.76 -5.62
N LEU A 15 5.55 15.81 -6.41
CA LEU A 15 4.13 15.67 -6.70
C LEU A 15 3.34 15.31 -5.44
N GLN A 16 3.79 14.33 -4.64
CA GLN A 16 3.16 13.98 -3.37
C GLN A 16 3.06 15.17 -2.41
N ARG A 17 4.09 16.03 -2.37
CA ARG A 17 4.03 17.28 -1.59
C ARG A 17 3.01 18.26 -2.14
N ARG A 18 2.93 18.40 -3.47
CA ARG A 18 1.96 19.28 -4.13
C ARG A 18 0.53 18.79 -3.94
N TYR A 19 0.30 17.47 -3.98
CA TYR A 19 -1.00 16.85 -3.72
C TYR A 19 -1.34 16.76 -2.23
N GLY A 20 -0.39 17.12 -1.36
CA GLY A 20 -0.61 17.22 0.08
C GLY A 20 -0.54 15.90 0.86
N PHE A 21 -0.02 14.83 0.26
CA PHE A 21 0.04 13.51 0.92
C PHE A 21 0.92 13.50 2.18
N PHE A 22 1.95 14.33 2.24
CA PHE A 22 2.74 14.49 3.47
C PHE A 22 1.94 15.12 4.61
N TYR A 23 1.07 16.09 4.30
CA TYR A 23 0.19 16.70 5.29
C TYR A 23 -0.89 15.73 5.73
N ALA A 24 -1.47 14.98 4.80
CA ALA A 24 -2.42 13.92 5.11
C ALA A 24 -1.79 12.82 5.98
N ALA A 25 -0.57 12.38 5.64
CA ALA A 25 0.19 11.40 6.44
C ALA A 25 0.49 11.92 7.85
N ALA A 26 0.92 13.19 7.99
CA ALA A 26 1.12 13.81 9.30
C ALA A 26 -0.16 13.88 10.12
N PHE A 27 -1.30 14.21 9.49
CA PHE A 27 -2.60 14.21 10.13
C PHE A 27 -3.01 12.82 10.61
N VAL A 28 -2.82 11.79 9.78
CA VAL A 28 -3.12 10.39 10.13
C VAL A 28 -2.24 9.90 11.29
N ILE A 29 -0.96 10.28 11.33
CA ILE A 29 -0.08 10.00 12.49
C ILE A 29 -0.69 10.58 13.77
N LEU A 30 -1.09 11.86 13.75
CA LEU A 30 -1.68 12.51 14.92
C LEU A 30 -3.01 11.85 15.33
N LEU A 31 -3.82 11.43 14.36
CA LEU A 31 -5.06 10.71 14.61
C LEU A 31 -4.77 9.39 15.31
N TRP A 32 -3.85 8.57 14.78
CA TRP A 32 -3.51 7.28 15.38
C TRP A 32 -2.89 7.42 16.76
N ILE A 33 -2.00 8.38 16.98
CA ILE A 33 -1.47 8.68 18.31
C ILE A 33 -2.63 8.98 19.26
N GLY A 34 -3.58 9.84 18.86
CA GLY A 34 -4.75 10.15 19.67
C GLY A 34 -5.60 8.91 20.03
N VAL A 35 -5.86 8.05 19.04
CA VAL A 35 -6.63 6.80 19.23
C VAL A 35 -5.88 5.82 20.14
N LEU A 36 -4.59 5.65 19.93
CA LEU A 36 -3.75 4.69 20.67
C LEU A 36 -3.57 5.07 22.13
N ARG A 37 -3.64 6.37 22.48
CA ARG A 37 -3.65 6.81 23.88
C ARG A 37 -4.88 6.38 24.67
N ILE A 38 -5.96 5.98 23.99
CA ILE A 38 -7.18 5.48 24.64
C ILE A 38 -7.09 3.96 24.84
N VAL A 39 -6.22 3.27 24.10
CA VAL A 39 -6.08 1.81 24.15
C VAL A 39 -5.32 1.42 25.42
N PRO A 40 -5.86 0.51 26.26
CA PRO A 40 -5.15 -0.05 27.40
C PRO A 40 -3.82 -0.70 27.01
N GLU A 41 -2.79 -0.59 27.85
CA GLU A 41 -1.44 -1.08 27.54
C GLU A 41 -1.40 -2.58 27.20
N ASP A 42 -2.24 -3.38 27.84
CA ASP A 42 -2.41 -4.81 27.60
C ASP A 42 -2.99 -5.14 26.22
N LEU A 43 -3.75 -4.21 25.63
CA LEU A 43 -4.38 -4.36 24.33
C LEU A 43 -3.56 -3.73 23.18
N LEU A 44 -2.52 -2.96 23.48
CA LEU A 44 -1.70 -2.32 22.44
C LEU A 44 -1.07 -3.34 21.49
N GLY A 45 -0.42 -4.39 22.01
CA GLY A 45 0.22 -5.43 21.19
C GLY A 45 -0.75 -6.13 20.22
N PRO A 46 -1.89 -6.66 20.70
CA PRO A 46 -2.93 -7.22 19.85
C PRO A 46 -3.54 -6.24 18.84
N ALA A 47 -3.66 -4.95 19.19
CA ALA A 47 -4.26 -3.94 18.33
C ALA A 47 -3.35 -3.50 17.18
N MET A 48 -2.03 -3.49 17.37
CA MET A 48 -1.07 -2.94 16.39
C MET A 48 -1.22 -3.52 14.97
N PRO A 49 -1.32 -4.85 14.75
CA PRO A 49 -1.50 -5.39 13.40
C PRO A 49 -2.74 -4.85 12.67
N TYR A 50 -3.86 -4.66 13.37
CA TYR A 50 -5.07 -4.09 12.78
C TYR A 50 -4.90 -2.61 12.42
N ILE A 51 -4.23 -1.86 13.29
CA ILE A 51 -3.99 -0.43 13.11
C ILE A 51 -3.06 -0.20 11.93
N LEU A 52 -1.92 -0.91 11.88
CA LEU A 52 -0.99 -0.80 10.76
C LEU A 52 -1.63 -1.23 9.46
N PHE A 53 -2.43 -2.31 9.48
CA PHE A 53 -3.17 -2.72 8.31
C PHE A 53 -4.17 -1.65 7.83
N GLY A 54 -4.95 -1.09 8.75
CA GLY A 54 -5.89 -0.01 8.45
C GLY A 54 -5.20 1.23 7.89
N ASP A 55 -4.06 1.62 8.47
CA ASP A 55 -3.27 2.76 8.00
C ASP A 55 -2.74 2.55 6.57
N VAL A 56 -2.24 1.35 6.27
CA VAL A 56 -1.74 1.03 4.92
C VAL A 56 -2.83 1.13 3.85
N GLN A 57 -4.12 1.01 4.20
CA GLN A 57 -5.21 1.23 3.25
C GLN A 57 -5.29 2.67 2.77
N PHE A 58 -4.81 3.67 3.52
CA PHE A 58 -4.72 5.04 3.00
C PHE A 58 -3.82 5.14 1.77
N PHE A 59 -2.81 4.27 1.65
CA PHE A 59 -1.94 4.25 0.47
C PHE A 59 -2.63 3.73 -0.79
N TYR A 60 -3.68 2.90 -0.65
CA TYR A 60 -4.58 2.55 -1.77
C TYR A 60 -5.28 3.80 -2.32
N PHE A 61 -5.75 4.68 -1.44
CA PHE A 61 -6.37 5.96 -1.84
C PHE A 61 -5.36 6.98 -2.35
N PHE A 62 -4.16 7.07 -1.73
CA PHE A 62 -3.13 8.02 -2.17
C PHE A 62 -2.66 7.71 -3.58
N ILE A 63 -2.43 6.44 -3.93
CA ILE A 63 -2.03 6.09 -5.29
C ILE A 63 -3.14 6.39 -6.30
N ALA A 64 -4.39 6.11 -5.97
CA ALA A 64 -5.52 6.36 -6.85
C ALA A 64 -5.70 7.87 -7.07
N GLY A 65 -5.65 8.64 -5.98
CA GLY A 65 -5.65 10.10 -6.04
C GLY A 65 -4.52 10.65 -6.90
N ALA A 66 -3.29 10.14 -6.74
CA ALA A 66 -2.15 10.52 -7.57
C ALA A 66 -2.41 10.26 -9.06
N VAL A 67 -2.96 9.09 -9.40
CA VAL A 67 -3.32 8.75 -10.79
C VAL A 67 -4.41 9.70 -11.33
N PHE A 68 -5.43 10.03 -10.54
CA PHE A 68 -6.47 10.97 -10.96
C PHE A 68 -5.94 12.40 -11.13
N PHE A 69 -5.06 12.87 -10.24
CA PHE A 69 -4.40 14.16 -10.39
C PHE A 69 -3.55 14.18 -11.66
N GLU A 70 -2.71 13.17 -11.88
CA GLU A 70 -1.85 13.09 -13.06
C GLU A 70 -2.64 12.99 -14.38
N LYS A 71 -3.78 12.32 -14.35
CA LYS A 71 -4.72 12.28 -15.47
C LYS A 71 -5.32 13.67 -15.74
N GLY A 72 -5.82 14.34 -14.70
CA GLY A 72 -6.38 15.69 -14.81
C GLY A 72 -5.36 16.75 -15.26
N GLU A 73 -4.11 16.62 -14.82
CA GLU A 73 -2.99 17.49 -15.20
C GLU A 73 -2.37 17.13 -16.57
N ARG A 74 -2.84 16.06 -17.22
CA ARG A 74 -2.28 15.51 -18.47
C ARG A 74 -0.78 15.23 -18.39
N THR A 75 -0.25 14.99 -17.20
CA THR A 75 1.19 14.70 -16.99
C THR A 75 1.53 13.26 -17.36
N LEU A 76 0.55 12.36 -17.41
CA LEU A 76 0.72 10.99 -17.92
C LEU A 76 1.20 10.97 -19.38
N PHE A 77 0.87 11.97 -20.20
CA PHE A 77 1.36 12.09 -21.58
C PHE A 77 2.83 12.46 -21.67
N ALA A 78 3.37 13.14 -20.66
CA ALA A 78 4.80 13.42 -20.62
C ALA A 78 5.62 12.13 -20.61
N LEU A 79 5.06 11.00 -20.15
CA LEU A 79 5.70 9.69 -20.25
C LEU A 79 5.82 9.18 -21.70
N LEU A 80 4.95 9.65 -22.61
CA LEU A 80 5.00 9.27 -24.03
C LEU A 80 6.00 10.12 -24.81
N THR A 81 6.24 11.36 -24.37
CA THR A 81 7.14 12.32 -25.05
C THR A 81 8.53 12.43 -24.40
N THR A 82 8.75 11.74 -23.28
CA THR A 82 10.04 11.66 -22.58
C THR A 82 10.62 10.26 -22.66
N PRO A 83 11.95 10.08 -22.47
CA PRO A 83 12.57 8.75 -22.44
C PRO A 83 12.23 7.95 -21.17
N LEU A 84 11.30 8.41 -20.32
CA LEU A 84 10.98 7.75 -19.06
C LEU A 84 10.12 6.50 -19.31
N ARG A 85 10.66 5.33 -18.99
CA ARG A 85 9.96 4.07 -19.19
C ARG A 85 8.89 3.87 -18.13
N PHE A 86 7.81 3.16 -18.47
CA PHE A 86 6.76 2.78 -17.50
C PHE A 86 7.32 2.11 -16.24
N ARG A 87 8.35 1.28 -16.38
CA ARG A 87 9.01 0.64 -15.24
C ARG A 87 9.61 1.67 -14.28
N ASP A 88 10.25 2.71 -14.79
CA ASP A 88 10.87 3.73 -13.95
C ASP A 88 9.80 4.61 -13.27
N TYR A 89 8.69 4.87 -13.96
CA TYR A 89 7.51 5.53 -13.40
C TYR A 89 6.86 4.71 -12.28
N LEU A 90 6.51 3.45 -12.54
CA LEU A 90 5.87 2.60 -11.54
C LEU A 90 6.79 2.37 -10.34
N THR A 91 8.07 2.05 -10.58
CA THR A 91 9.05 1.90 -9.50
C THR A 91 9.19 3.18 -8.69
N ALA A 92 9.16 4.36 -9.33
CA ALA A 92 9.20 5.62 -8.60
C ALA A 92 8.03 5.75 -7.62
N LYS A 93 6.80 5.42 -8.05
CA LYS A 93 5.61 5.42 -7.18
C LYS A 93 5.68 4.42 -6.06
N LEU A 94 6.07 3.18 -6.37
CA LEU A 94 6.20 2.12 -5.37
C LEU A 94 7.22 2.50 -4.31
N VAL A 95 8.39 3.02 -4.70
CA VAL A 95 9.46 3.40 -3.77
C VAL A 95 9.06 4.61 -2.93
N SER A 96 8.58 5.69 -3.56
CA SER A 96 8.25 6.93 -2.85
C SER A 96 7.12 6.73 -1.85
N MET A 97 6.03 6.06 -2.25
CA MET A 97 4.88 5.80 -1.38
C MET A 97 5.17 4.77 -0.31
N SER A 98 5.92 3.70 -0.62
CA SER A 98 6.34 2.75 0.43
C SER A 98 7.28 3.40 1.44
N THR A 99 8.12 4.34 1.02
CA THR A 99 8.96 5.13 1.94
C THR A 99 8.10 5.98 2.86
N LEU A 100 7.10 6.69 2.31
CA LEU A 100 6.18 7.50 3.11
C LEU A 100 5.39 6.63 4.10
N ALA A 101 4.85 5.49 3.65
CA ALA A 101 4.15 4.54 4.52
C ALA A 101 5.04 4.02 5.64
N PHE A 102 6.25 3.57 5.30
CA PHE A 102 7.19 3.08 6.29
C PHE A 102 7.53 4.12 7.34
N VAL A 103 7.78 5.37 6.93
CA VAL A 103 8.05 6.48 7.88
C VAL A 103 6.84 6.74 8.77
N THR A 104 5.64 6.82 8.20
CA THR A 104 4.39 7.02 8.95
C THR A 104 4.18 5.95 10.00
N LEU A 105 4.28 4.68 9.61
CA LEU A 105 4.06 3.56 10.52
C LEU A 105 5.18 3.42 11.54
N ALA A 106 6.44 3.67 11.16
CA ALA A 106 7.55 3.66 12.09
C ALA A 106 7.35 4.71 13.19
N VAL A 107 6.86 5.91 12.85
CA VAL A 107 6.54 6.93 13.84
C VAL A 107 5.43 6.45 14.78
N ILE A 108 4.32 5.92 14.26
CA ILE A 108 3.20 5.42 15.07
C ILE A 108 3.68 4.32 16.04
N VAL A 109 4.38 3.31 15.52
CA VAL A 109 4.88 2.19 16.34
C VAL A 109 5.87 2.68 17.40
N LEU A 110 6.83 3.53 17.04
CA LEU A 110 7.84 3.98 18.00
C LEU A 110 7.26 4.88 19.10
N VAL A 111 6.25 5.69 18.77
CA VAL A 111 5.63 6.62 19.73
C VAL A 111 4.71 5.91 20.71
N ASP A 112 3.87 4.98 20.23
CA ASP A 112 2.81 4.39 21.06
C ASP A 112 3.12 2.96 21.54
N TYR A 113 3.96 2.20 20.82
CA TYR A 113 4.35 0.83 21.21
C TYR A 113 5.80 0.73 21.74
N GLY A 114 6.69 1.64 21.33
CA GLY A 114 8.10 1.61 21.71
C GLY A 114 8.91 0.57 20.92
N LEU A 115 9.90 -0.06 21.56
CA LEU A 115 10.88 -0.95 20.89
C LEU A 115 10.62 -2.46 21.07
N GLY A 116 9.47 -2.84 21.65
CA GLY A 116 9.13 -4.23 21.97
C GLY A 116 8.78 -5.12 20.77
N PHE A 117 8.86 -4.60 19.54
CA PHE A 117 8.48 -5.30 18.32
C PHE A 117 9.68 -6.00 17.65
N ARG A 118 9.41 -6.99 16.80
CA ARG A 118 10.41 -7.62 15.94
C ARG A 118 10.54 -6.82 14.64
N PRO A 119 11.70 -6.21 14.35
CA PRO A 119 11.83 -5.26 13.23
C PRO A 119 11.74 -5.91 11.86
N LEU A 120 12.27 -7.13 11.69
CA LEU A 120 12.29 -7.78 10.37
C LEU A 120 10.88 -8.17 9.89
N PRO A 121 10.03 -8.84 10.70
CA PRO A 121 8.65 -9.09 10.29
C PRO A 121 7.82 -7.82 10.15
N LEU A 122 8.07 -6.80 10.98
CA LEU A 122 7.40 -5.50 10.85
C LEU A 122 7.69 -4.88 9.47
N LEU A 123 8.98 -4.76 9.12
CA LEU A 123 9.41 -4.19 7.84
C LEU A 123 8.84 -4.97 6.66
N ALA A 124 8.94 -6.30 6.69
CA ALA A 124 8.44 -7.15 5.62
C ALA A 124 6.90 -7.06 5.48
N GLY A 125 6.17 -7.13 6.60
CA GLY A 125 4.72 -7.02 6.64
C GLY A 125 4.24 -5.67 6.10
N VAL A 126 4.83 -4.57 6.58
CA VAL A 126 4.52 -3.22 6.10
C VAL A 126 4.81 -3.08 4.61
N VAL A 127 6.01 -3.44 4.16
CA VAL A 127 6.40 -3.26 2.75
C VAL A 127 5.51 -4.09 1.83
N PHE A 128 5.28 -5.38 2.13
CA PHE A 128 4.42 -6.21 1.29
C PHE A 128 2.98 -5.72 1.28
N MET A 129 2.43 -5.38 2.44
CA MET A 129 1.08 -4.86 2.56
C MET A 129 0.92 -3.56 1.76
N THR A 130 1.86 -2.62 1.90
CA THR A 130 1.85 -1.34 1.20
C THR A 130 1.98 -1.52 -0.31
N LEU A 131 2.88 -2.37 -0.78
CA LEU A 131 3.02 -2.64 -2.21
C LEU A 131 1.75 -3.24 -2.82
N LEU A 132 1.10 -4.17 -2.13
CA LEU A 132 -0.18 -4.73 -2.57
C LEU A 132 -1.26 -3.64 -2.66
N MET A 133 -1.35 -2.73 -1.67
CA MET A 133 -2.34 -1.65 -1.68
C MET A 133 -2.07 -0.62 -2.77
N ILE A 134 -0.81 -0.21 -2.94
CA ILE A 134 -0.41 0.71 -4.02
C ILE A 134 -0.70 0.09 -5.38
N LEU A 135 -0.38 -1.19 -5.60
CA LEU A 135 -0.64 -1.83 -6.88
C LEU A 135 -2.14 -1.99 -7.15
N ALA A 136 -2.93 -2.38 -6.17
CA ALA A 136 -4.38 -2.49 -6.30
C ALA A 136 -5.02 -1.13 -6.64
N GLY A 137 -4.62 -0.06 -5.94
CA GLY A 137 -5.13 1.29 -6.22
C GLY A 137 -4.70 1.80 -7.60
N PHE A 138 -3.44 1.55 -7.97
CA PHE A 138 -2.90 1.90 -9.29
C PHE A 138 -3.61 1.17 -10.44
N ILE A 139 -3.95 -0.11 -10.26
CA ILE A 139 -4.65 -0.91 -11.28
C ILE A 139 -6.10 -0.46 -11.43
N THR A 140 -6.76 -0.15 -10.33
CA THR A 140 -8.21 0.14 -10.35
C THR A 140 -8.53 1.57 -10.77
N ALA A 141 -7.73 2.56 -10.38
CA ALA A 141 -8.03 3.97 -10.67
C ALA A 141 -8.18 4.29 -12.18
N PRO A 142 -7.29 3.82 -13.09
CA PRO A 142 -7.41 4.09 -14.53
C PRO A 142 -8.65 3.50 -15.21
N LEU A 143 -9.33 2.54 -14.57
CA LEU A 143 -10.51 1.90 -15.13
C LEU A 143 -11.73 2.85 -15.16
N TYR A 144 -11.68 3.91 -14.34
CA TYR A 144 -12.76 4.86 -14.14
C TYR A 144 -12.39 6.25 -14.64
N PRO A 145 -13.37 7.06 -15.06
CA PRO A 145 -13.11 8.43 -15.52
C PRO A 145 -12.85 9.41 -14.37
N SER A 146 -13.47 9.21 -13.21
CA SER A 146 -13.44 10.14 -12.06
C SER A 146 -13.29 9.41 -10.72
N VAL A 147 -12.86 10.17 -9.69
CA VAL A 147 -12.73 9.65 -8.31
C VAL A 147 -14.09 9.16 -7.78
N SER A 148 -15.16 9.92 -8.04
CA SER A 148 -16.50 9.61 -7.54
C SER A 148 -17.02 8.26 -8.07
N GLU A 149 -16.75 7.95 -9.34
CA GLU A 149 -17.13 6.67 -9.96
C GLU A 149 -16.24 5.51 -9.52
N TRP A 150 -14.98 5.77 -9.18
CA TRP A 150 -14.06 4.76 -8.66
C TRP A 150 -14.35 4.41 -7.20
N PHE A 151 -14.82 5.37 -6.39
CA PHE A 151 -14.93 5.22 -4.94
C PHE A 151 -15.84 4.07 -4.51
N MET A 152 -17.03 3.93 -5.12
CA MET A 152 -17.95 2.84 -4.73
C MET A 152 -17.40 1.45 -5.10
N PRO A 153 -16.99 1.16 -6.35
CA PRO A 153 -16.42 -0.13 -6.70
C PRO A 153 -15.12 -0.48 -5.95
N SER A 154 -14.30 0.54 -5.64
CA SER A 154 -13.06 0.33 -4.90
C SER A 154 -13.28 -0.14 -3.47
N THR A 155 -14.36 0.30 -2.80
CA THR A 155 -14.71 -0.20 -1.47
C THR A 155 -15.04 -1.69 -1.44
N LEU A 156 -15.63 -2.24 -2.51
CA LEU A 156 -15.87 -3.68 -2.61
C LEU A 156 -14.57 -4.48 -2.70
N LEU A 157 -13.57 -3.95 -3.42
CA LEU A 157 -12.24 -4.56 -3.45
C LEU A 157 -11.57 -4.50 -2.08
N LEU A 158 -11.65 -3.35 -1.40
CA LEU A 158 -11.13 -3.22 -0.04
C LEU A 158 -11.80 -4.21 0.90
N LEU A 159 -13.11 -4.44 0.80
CA LEU A 159 -13.81 -5.44 1.61
C LEU A 159 -13.18 -6.84 1.47
N VAL A 160 -12.92 -7.29 0.23
CA VAL A 160 -12.28 -8.60 -0.02
C VAL A 160 -10.87 -8.64 0.56
N VAL A 161 -10.10 -7.58 0.34
CA VAL A 161 -8.71 -7.45 0.82
C VAL A 161 -8.62 -7.33 2.34
N ASN A 162 -9.68 -6.86 3.02
CA ASN A 162 -9.81 -6.79 4.47
C ASN A 162 -10.27 -8.11 5.09
N ALA A 163 -10.82 -9.06 4.31
CA ALA A 163 -11.39 -10.29 4.84
C ALA A 163 -10.41 -11.14 5.70
N PRO A 164 -9.10 -11.23 5.38
CA PRO A 164 -8.08 -11.83 6.24
C PRO A 164 -8.03 -11.35 7.70
N ALA A 165 -8.52 -10.14 7.98
CA ALA A 165 -8.64 -9.65 9.34
C ALA A 165 -9.51 -10.58 10.21
N ILE A 166 -10.51 -11.25 9.62
CA ILE A 166 -11.39 -12.19 10.30
C ILE A 166 -10.61 -13.47 10.69
N ASP A 167 -9.78 -14.01 9.81
CA ASP A 167 -8.94 -15.17 10.11
C ASP A 167 -7.98 -14.83 11.27
N TYR A 168 -7.36 -13.65 11.20
CA TYR A 168 -6.43 -13.16 12.20
C TYR A 168 -7.05 -12.98 13.60
N THR A 169 -8.34 -12.63 13.71
CA THR A 169 -9.05 -12.59 15.00
C THR A 169 -9.25 -13.97 15.64
N GLY A 170 -9.15 -15.05 14.84
CA GLY A 170 -9.50 -16.41 15.26
C GLY A 170 -11.01 -16.66 15.39
N LEU A 171 -11.88 -15.69 15.07
CA LEU A 171 -13.33 -15.83 15.14
C LEU A 171 -13.87 -16.82 14.11
N TRP A 172 -13.30 -16.82 12.91
CA TRP A 172 -13.65 -17.75 11.85
C TRP A 172 -12.39 -18.12 11.06
N PRO A 173 -11.63 -19.13 11.53
CA PRO A 173 -10.50 -19.62 10.78
C PRO A 173 -10.97 -20.36 9.53
N HIS A 174 -10.51 -19.95 8.35
CA HIS A 174 -10.90 -20.60 7.09
C HIS A 174 -9.76 -20.63 6.05
N PRO A 175 -9.44 -21.77 5.44
CA PRO A 175 -8.33 -21.88 4.48
C PRO A 175 -8.42 -20.95 3.26
N LEU A 176 -9.62 -20.48 2.91
CA LEU A 176 -9.81 -19.56 1.79
C LEU A 176 -9.15 -18.19 2.02
N PHE A 177 -8.96 -17.75 3.27
CA PHE A 177 -8.29 -16.48 3.53
C PHE A 177 -6.83 -16.47 3.06
N TYR A 178 -6.16 -17.63 3.06
CA TYR A 178 -4.81 -17.80 2.51
C TYR A 178 -4.71 -17.55 0.99
N LEU A 179 -5.83 -17.55 0.27
CA LEU A 179 -5.85 -17.15 -1.14
C LEU A 179 -5.80 -15.63 -1.31
N ILE A 180 -6.18 -14.86 -0.30
CA ILE A 180 -6.19 -13.41 -0.36
C ILE A 180 -4.77 -12.91 -0.08
N PRO A 181 -4.19 -12.06 -0.94
CA PRO A 181 -2.76 -11.72 -0.87
C PRO A 181 -2.36 -10.97 0.40
N THR A 182 -3.33 -10.43 1.15
CA THR A 182 -3.11 -9.69 2.40
C THR A 182 -3.02 -10.55 3.65
N GLU A 183 -3.38 -11.84 3.58
CA GLU A 183 -3.22 -12.77 4.69
C GLU A 183 -1.74 -12.92 5.10
N ALA A 184 -0.86 -13.16 4.13
CA ALA A 184 0.58 -13.28 4.37
C ALA A 184 1.20 -12.06 5.08
N PRO A 185 0.99 -10.81 4.63
CA PRO A 185 1.41 -9.61 5.36
C PRO A 185 0.78 -9.48 6.75
N TYR A 186 -0.47 -9.88 6.94
CA TYR A 186 -1.13 -9.90 8.25
C TYR A 186 -0.41 -10.81 9.24
N LEU A 187 -0.05 -12.02 8.81
CA LEU A 187 0.73 -12.97 9.60
C LEU A 187 2.10 -12.37 9.99
N LEU A 188 2.78 -11.68 9.07
CA LEU A 188 4.04 -10.99 9.36
C LEU A 188 3.86 -9.88 10.40
N LEU A 189 2.82 -9.05 10.28
CA LEU A 189 2.50 -8.03 11.27
C LEU A 189 2.18 -8.65 12.63
N GLY A 190 1.37 -9.71 12.68
CA GLY A 190 1.09 -10.45 13.92
C GLY A 190 2.37 -10.97 14.59
N THR A 191 3.31 -11.49 13.80
CA THR A 191 4.60 -11.95 14.34
C THR A 191 5.51 -10.82 14.80
N ALA A 192 5.38 -9.62 14.22
CA ALA A 192 6.12 -8.45 14.62
C ALA A 192 5.80 -8.06 16.07
N PHE A 193 4.55 -8.22 16.49
CA PHE A 193 4.06 -7.89 17.84
C PHE A 193 3.92 -9.11 18.75
N GLY A 194 4.51 -10.25 18.36
CA GLY A 194 4.49 -11.48 19.16
C GLY A 194 3.12 -12.16 19.30
N GLN A 195 2.15 -11.78 18.47
CA GLN A 195 0.77 -12.29 18.51
C GLN A 195 0.62 -13.62 17.75
N VAL A 196 1.47 -13.83 16.74
CA VAL A 196 1.45 -15.04 15.91
C VAL A 196 2.84 -15.66 15.87
N SER A 197 2.90 -16.99 15.94
CA SER A 197 4.11 -17.77 15.71
C SER A 197 3.96 -18.56 14.40
N LEU A 198 4.84 -18.29 13.42
CA LEU A 198 4.77 -18.96 12.13
C LEU A 198 5.40 -20.34 12.21
N SER A 199 4.68 -21.32 11.70
CA SER A 199 5.26 -22.59 11.29
C SER A 199 6.22 -22.40 10.09
N PRO A 200 7.14 -23.34 9.82
CA PRO A 200 8.12 -23.19 8.73
C PRO A 200 7.47 -22.97 7.35
N TRP A 201 6.36 -23.63 7.04
CA TRP A 201 5.66 -23.44 5.78
C TRP A 201 4.95 -22.06 5.72
N GLN A 202 4.41 -21.57 6.84
CA GLN A 202 3.84 -20.23 6.93
C GLN A 202 4.89 -19.15 6.72
N ALA A 203 6.12 -19.36 7.17
CA ALA A 203 7.22 -18.43 6.91
C ALA A 203 7.55 -18.35 5.40
N VAL A 204 7.56 -19.49 4.69
CA VAL A 204 7.73 -19.51 3.23
C VAL A 204 6.54 -18.85 2.53
N TYR A 205 5.32 -19.16 2.95
CA TYR A 205 4.09 -18.54 2.43
C TYR A 205 4.08 -17.02 2.62
N ALA A 206 4.41 -16.55 3.83
CA ALA A 206 4.38 -15.15 4.22
C ALA A 206 5.29 -14.25 3.37
N VAL A 207 6.33 -14.83 2.77
CA VAL A 207 7.27 -14.11 1.88
C VAL A 207 7.02 -14.43 0.41
N GLY A 208 6.91 -15.71 0.07
CA GLY A 208 6.78 -16.17 -1.31
C GLY A 208 5.47 -15.75 -1.96
N TYR A 209 4.36 -15.80 -1.22
CA TYR A 209 3.04 -15.50 -1.77
C TYR A 209 2.85 -14.02 -2.10
N PRO A 210 3.21 -13.05 -1.22
CA PRO A 210 3.17 -11.63 -1.58
C PRO A 210 4.12 -11.28 -2.72
N LEU A 211 5.32 -11.85 -2.77
CA LEU A 211 6.27 -11.61 -3.87
C LEU A 211 5.69 -12.05 -5.22
N LEU A 212 5.05 -13.22 -5.26
CA LEU A 212 4.37 -13.71 -6.45
C LEU A 212 3.26 -12.74 -6.88
N TRP A 213 2.40 -12.33 -5.95
CA TRP A 213 1.31 -11.40 -6.25
C TRP A 213 1.80 -10.02 -6.67
N ILE A 214 2.81 -9.46 -6.02
CA ILE A 214 3.43 -8.19 -6.40
C ILE A 214 3.95 -8.28 -7.84
N GLY A 215 4.61 -9.39 -8.20
CA GLY A 215 5.07 -9.64 -9.57
C GLY A 215 3.92 -9.66 -10.58
N LEU A 216 2.86 -10.44 -10.30
CA LEU A 216 1.67 -10.53 -11.16
C LEU A 216 0.94 -9.19 -11.29
N LEU A 217 0.77 -8.47 -10.18
CA LEU A 217 0.13 -7.15 -10.17
C LEU A 217 0.99 -6.10 -10.87
N CYS A 218 2.31 -6.16 -10.81
CA CYS A 218 3.16 -5.29 -11.63
C CYS A 218 2.95 -5.53 -13.14
N LEU A 219 2.79 -6.79 -13.55
CA LEU A 219 2.48 -7.12 -14.95
C LEU A 219 1.08 -6.64 -15.34
N LEU A 220 0.09 -6.83 -14.47
CA LEU A 220 -1.27 -6.35 -14.68
C LEU A 220 -1.34 -4.82 -14.73
N ALA A 221 -0.63 -4.12 -13.84
CA ALA A 221 -0.50 -2.66 -13.82
C ALA A 221 0.07 -2.14 -15.15
N ARG A 222 1.08 -2.82 -15.68
CA ARG A 222 1.62 -2.51 -17.02
C ARG A 222 0.55 -2.67 -18.09
N TRP A 223 -0.16 -3.79 -18.11
CA TRP A 223 -1.21 -4.05 -19.10
C TRP A 223 -2.33 -3.02 -19.03
N VAL A 224 -2.84 -2.72 -17.83
CA VAL A 224 -3.90 -1.72 -17.61
C VAL A 224 -3.43 -0.34 -18.07
N PHE A 225 -2.20 0.06 -17.72
CA PHE A 225 -1.68 1.37 -18.10
C PHE A 225 -1.67 1.55 -19.63
N TYR A 226 -1.15 0.59 -20.39
CA TYR A 226 -1.14 0.69 -21.85
C TYR A 226 -2.56 0.62 -22.45
N ARG A 227 -3.45 -0.20 -21.87
CA ARG A 227 -4.82 -0.43 -22.38
C ARG A 227 -5.80 0.70 -22.07
N TYR A 228 -5.62 1.42 -20.96
CA TYR A 228 -6.61 2.39 -20.48
C TYR A 228 -6.07 3.82 -20.39
N VAL A 229 -4.76 4.01 -20.28
CA VAL A 229 -4.15 5.36 -20.24
C VAL A 229 -3.65 5.74 -21.63
N VAL A 230 -2.87 4.87 -22.29
CA VAL A 230 -2.22 5.22 -23.57
C VAL A 230 -3.19 5.20 -24.76
N THR A 231 -4.10 4.22 -24.82
CA THR A 231 -4.96 4.01 -26.00
C THR A 231 -6.29 4.79 -25.98
N ARG A 232 -6.80 5.17 -24.81
CA ARG A 232 -8.05 5.94 -24.71
C ARG A 232 -7.88 7.43 -24.98
N GLU A 233 -6.72 8.00 -24.66
CA GLU A 233 -6.52 9.44 -24.82
C GLU A 233 -5.58 9.84 -25.97
N GLY A 234 -5.01 8.87 -26.70
CA GLY A 234 -4.33 9.12 -27.98
C GLY A 234 -5.26 9.11 -29.21
N GLY A 235 -6.56 8.89 -29.00
CA GLY A 235 -7.59 8.80 -30.04
C GLY A 235 -8.64 9.93 -30.01
N GLN A 236 -8.39 11.01 -29.26
CA GLN A 236 -9.21 12.22 -29.26
C GLN A 236 -8.40 13.42 -29.74
#